data_AF-A0A7I6GV70-F1
#
_entry.id   AF-A0A7I6GV70-F1
#
_cell.length_a   1.000
_cell.length_b   1.000
_cell.length_c   1.000
_cell.angle_alpha   90.00
_cell.angle_beta   90.00
_cell.angle_gamma   90.00
#
_symmetry.space_group_name_H-M   'P 1'
#
loop_
_entity.id
_entity.type
_entity.pdbx_description
1 polymer ?
#
loop_
_entity_poly.entity_id
_entity_poly.type
_entity_poly.pdbx_seq_one_letter_code
_entity_poly.pdbx_strand_id
1 'polypeptide(L)'
;MFSCSGFLTLEGKERSSFTDKQRISVLETIKNHYNGDSEKISRVDKYFDRLEDSQRDVVLQLFSAGFDYINAKESEPTDSANRSANLAALKSDFESKLKKLNYTEQDFEKLADDLNKFVESSN
;
A
#
# COMPACT_ATOMS: atom_id res chain seq x y z
N MET A 1 -33.78 13.40 -18.02
CA MET A 1 -32.55 12.67 -18.42
C MET A 1 -31.48 13.69 -18.74
N PHE A 2 -30.21 13.31 -18.58
CA PHE A 2 -28.98 14.13 -18.58
C PHE A 2 -28.61 14.73 -17.21
N SER A 3 -28.07 13.89 -16.34
CA SER A 3 -27.10 14.34 -15.33
C SER A 3 -25.74 13.84 -15.82
N CYS A 4 -24.95 14.76 -16.37
CA CYS A 4 -23.61 14.45 -16.87
C CYS A 4 -22.69 14.18 -15.69
N SER A 5 -22.02 13.03 -15.81
CA SER A 5 -20.76 12.63 -15.19
C SER A 5 -19.95 13.81 -14.67
N GLY A 6 -19.96 13.99 -13.34
CA GLY A 6 -18.93 14.75 -12.65
C GLY A 6 -17.64 13.95 -12.69
N PHE A 7 -16.94 14.01 -13.82
CA PHE A 7 -15.50 13.72 -13.87
C PHE A 7 -14.86 14.80 -12.99
N LEU A 8 -14.61 14.45 -11.73
CA LEU A 8 -13.81 15.29 -10.84
C LEU A 8 -12.38 15.27 -11.39
N THR A 9 -12.09 16.25 -12.24
CA THR A 9 -10.74 16.69 -12.54
C THR A 9 -10.13 17.10 -11.20
N LEU A 10 -9.38 16.17 -10.60
CA LEU A 10 -8.62 16.38 -9.38
C LEU A 10 -7.38 17.19 -9.74
N GLU A 11 -7.60 18.44 -10.18
CA GLU A 11 -6.55 19.44 -10.32
C GLU A 11 -6.03 19.81 -8.94
N GLY A 12 -4.73 19.65 -8.73
CA GLY A 12 -4.00 20.48 -7.75
C GLY A 12 -3.89 19.96 -6.32
N LYS A 13 -4.14 18.67 -6.04
CA LYS A 13 -3.55 18.09 -4.82
C LYS A 13 -2.11 17.74 -5.20
N GLU A 14 -1.13 18.45 -4.64
CA GLU A 14 0.28 18.03 -4.68
C GLU A 14 0.32 16.55 -4.28
N ARG A 15 0.31 15.65 -5.27
CA ARG A 15 0.66 14.25 -5.07
C ARG A 15 2.14 14.31 -4.76
N SER A 16 2.46 14.43 -3.48
CA SER A 16 3.81 14.23 -2.96
C SER A 16 4.34 12.96 -3.61
N SER A 17 5.22 13.10 -4.60
CA SER A 17 5.89 11.96 -5.19
C SER A 17 6.86 11.42 -4.15
N PHE A 18 7.01 10.11 -4.09
CA PHE A 18 8.05 9.54 -3.26
C PHE A 18 9.41 9.89 -3.87
N THR A 19 10.38 10.19 -3.01
CA THR A 19 11.78 10.17 -3.41
C THR A 19 12.19 8.74 -3.76
N ASP A 20 13.23 8.56 -4.58
CA ASP A 20 13.74 7.23 -4.93
C ASP A 20 14.08 6.40 -3.68
N LYS A 21 14.64 7.05 -2.65
CA LYS A 21 14.94 6.41 -1.38
C LYS A 21 13.68 5.87 -0.68
N GLN A 22 12.58 6.62 -0.71
CA GLN A 22 11.31 6.17 -0.13
C GLN A 22 10.70 5.03 -0.94
N ARG A 23 10.76 5.10 -2.27
CA ARG A 23 10.28 4.01 -3.14
C ARG A 23 11.02 2.71 -2.85
N ILE A 24 12.36 2.77 -2.82
CA ILE A 24 13.22 1.61 -2.52
C ILE A 24 12.87 1.04 -1.14
N SER A 25 12.79 1.89 -0.11
CA SER A 25 12.49 1.44 1.25
C SER A 25 11.15 0.70 1.35
N VAL A 26 10.11 1.21 0.67
CA VAL A 26 8.80 0.56 0.69
C VAL A 26 8.81 -0.74 -0.10
N LEU A 27 9.45 -0.77 -1.26
CA LEU A 27 9.62 -2.00 -2.03
C LEU A 27 10.36 -3.08 -1.24
N GLU A 28 11.40 -2.71 -0.49
CA GLU A 28 12.12 -3.64 0.39
C GLU A 28 11.20 -4.19 1.50
N THR A 29 10.38 -3.34 2.13
CA THR A 29 9.38 -3.80 3.11
C THR A 29 8.40 -4.82 2.49
N ILE A 30 7.89 -4.54 1.29
CA ILE A 30 6.99 -5.46 0.58
C ILE A 30 7.71 -6.78 0.27
N LYS A 31 8.96 -6.72 -0.24
CA LYS A 31 9.76 -7.90 -0.56
C LYS A 31 10.07 -8.76 0.66
N ASN A 32 10.34 -8.14 1.81
CA ASN A 32 10.64 -8.84 3.05
C ASN A 32 9.47 -9.70 3.54
N HIS A 33 8.22 -9.35 3.17
CA HIS A 33 7.05 -10.19 3.45
C HIS A 33 7.15 -11.59 2.83
N TYR A 34 7.91 -11.76 1.74
CA TYR A 34 8.09 -13.03 1.05
C TYR A 34 9.28 -13.86 1.56
N ASN A 35 9.80 -13.57 2.77
CA ASN A 35 10.76 -14.41 3.52
C ASN A 35 12.00 -14.88 2.73
N GLY A 36 12.51 -14.07 1.81
CA GLY A 36 13.70 -14.39 1.03
C GLY A 36 13.49 -15.30 -0.18
N ASP A 37 12.24 -15.60 -0.56
CA ASP A 37 11.95 -16.28 -1.83
C ASP A 37 12.32 -15.36 -3.00
N SER A 38 13.45 -15.66 -3.66
CA SER A 38 14.00 -14.83 -4.72
C SER A 38 13.09 -14.69 -5.93
N GLU A 39 12.29 -15.73 -6.24
CA GLU A 39 11.38 -15.69 -7.36
C GLU A 39 10.21 -14.75 -7.07
N LYS A 40 9.62 -14.88 -5.87
CA LYS A 40 8.56 -13.98 -5.41
C LYS A 40 9.03 -12.54 -5.28
N ILE A 41 10.23 -12.32 -4.74
CA ILE A 41 10.86 -10.99 -4.65
C ILE A 41 11.02 -10.36 -6.03
N SER A 42 11.49 -11.11 -7.04
CA SER A 42 11.60 -10.60 -8.42
C SER A 42 10.23 -10.29 -9.03
N ARG A 43 9.20 -11.06 -8.69
CA ARG A 43 7.82 -10.79 -9.13
C ARG A 43 7.25 -9.53 -8.48
N VAL A 44 7.66 -9.16 -7.26
CA VAL A 44 7.30 -7.85 -6.69
C VAL A 44 7.83 -6.71 -7.57
N ASP A 45 9.10 -6.75 -7.99
CA ASP A 45 9.65 -5.72 -8.88
C ASP A 45 8.86 -5.62 -10.20
N LYS A 46 8.63 -6.77 -10.84
CA LYS A 46 7.81 -6.85 -12.07
C LYS A 46 6.39 -6.34 -11.86
N TYR A 47 5.81 -6.49 -10.67
CA TYR A 47 4.48 -5.98 -10.39
C TYR A 47 4.45 -4.45 -10.53
N PHE A 48 5.38 -3.78 -9.85
CA PHE A 48 5.44 -2.32 -9.81
C PHE A 48 5.95 -1.72 -11.12
N ASP A 49 6.76 -2.44 -11.89
CA ASP A 49 7.21 -1.99 -13.21
C ASP A 49 6.09 -1.90 -14.25
N ARG A 50 4.98 -2.63 -14.06
CA ARG A 50 3.79 -2.53 -14.92
C ARG A 50 2.94 -1.30 -14.64
N LEU A 51 3.18 -0.61 -13.52
CA LEU A 51 2.44 0.59 -13.14
C LEU A 51 3.12 1.82 -13.76
N GLU A 52 2.30 2.72 -14.29
CA GLU A 52 2.76 4.07 -14.65
C GLU A 52 3.33 4.78 -13.43
N ASP A 53 4.35 5.63 -13.59
CA ASP A 53 5.03 6.30 -12.48
C ASP A 53 4.07 7.02 -11.53
N SER A 54 3.06 7.69 -12.09
CA SER A 54 2.05 8.42 -11.32
C SER A 54 1.13 7.52 -10.49
N GLN A 55 0.94 6.26 -10.90
CA GLN A 55 0.18 5.24 -10.19
C GLN A 55 1.07 4.49 -9.21
N ARG A 56 2.31 4.19 -9.60
CA ARG A 56 3.31 3.49 -8.78
C ARG A 56 3.53 4.20 -7.46
N ASP A 57 3.72 5.52 -7.47
CA ASP A 57 3.92 6.30 -6.24
C ASP A 57 2.71 6.29 -5.31
N VAL A 58 1.50 6.29 -5.86
CA VAL A 58 0.27 6.20 -5.08
C VAL A 58 0.14 4.81 -4.46
N VAL A 59 0.37 3.75 -5.25
CA VAL A 59 0.30 2.36 -4.77
C VAL A 59 1.36 2.09 -3.71
N LEU A 60 2.60 2.57 -3.88
CA LEU A 60 3.65 2.49 -2.86
C LEU A 60 3.27 3.25 -1.58
N GLN A 61 2.65 4.43 -1.69
CA GLN A 61 2.15 5.15 -0.50
C GLN A 61 1.08 4.36 0.26
N LEU A 62 0.16 3.72 -0.47
CA LEU A 62 -0.88 2.88 0.12
C LEU A 62 -0.27 1.65 0.82
N PHE A 63 0.68 0.96 0.18
CA PHE A 63 1.39 -0.18 0.78
C PHE A 63 2.20 0.22 2.00
N SER A 64 2.94 1.34 1.97
CA SER A 64 3.68 1.81 3.14
C SER A 64 2.78 1.97 4.36
N ALA A 65 1.60 2.58 4.20
CA ALA A 65 0.65 2.77 5.29
C ALA A 65 0.02 1.46 5.77
N GLY A 66 -0.33 0.58 4.84
CA GLY A 66 -0.95 -0.71 5.15
C GLY A 66 0.01 -1.68 5.83
N PHE A 67 1.27 -1.75 5.37
CA PHE A 67 2.29 -2.63 5.94
C PHE A 67 2.67 -2.23 7.37
N ASP A 68 2.76 -0.93 7.70
CA ASP A 68 3.02 -0.50 9.08
C ASP A 68 1.93 -1.01 10.04
N TYR A 69 0.66 -0.92 9.63
CA TYR A 69 -0.47 -1.42 10.40
C TYR A 69 -0.51 -2.95 10.50
N ILE A 70 -0.31 -3.65 9.37
CA ILE A 70 -0.29 -5.12 9.32
C ILE A 70 0.88 -5.67 10.14
N ASN A 71 2.10 -5.14 9.94
CA ASN A 71 3.28 -5.55 10.69
C ASN A 71 3.09 -5.35 12.19
N ALA A 72 2.56 -4.20 12.63
CA ALA A 72 2.29 -3.99 14.05
C ALA A 72 1.25 -4.98 14.61
N LYS A 73 0.19 -5.28 13.83
CA LYS A 73 -0.84 -6.26 14.20
C LYS A 73 -0.26 -7.66 14.35
N GLU A 74 0.67 -8.07 13.47
CA GLU A 74 1.25 -9.41 13.44
C GLU A 74 2.45 -9.59 14.37
N SER A 75 3.23 -8.53 14.63
CA SER A 75 4.50 -8.61 15.36
C SER A 75 4.46 -8.12 16.82
N GLU A 76 3.51 -7.26 17.21
CA GLU A 76 3.42 -6.87 18.62
C GLU A 76 3.06 -8.10 19.48
N PRO A 77 3.59 -8.23 20.70
CA PRO A 77 3.10 -9.23 21.66
C PRO A 77 1.65 -8.93 22.05
N THR A 78 0.83 -9.96 22.25
CA THR A 78 -0.58 -9.80 22.68
C THR A 78 -0.70 -9.14 24.06
N ASP A 79 0.33 -9.30 24.90
CA ASP A 79 0.35 -8.85 26.30
C ASP A 79 0.97 -7.46 26.49
N SER A 80 1.25 -6.74 25.41
CA SER A 80 1.72 -5.35 25.50
C SER A 80 0.60 -4.45 26.04
N ALA A 81 0.88 -3.75 27.14
CA ALA A 81 -0.05 -2.82 27.78
C ALA A 81 -0.60 -1.73 26.84
N ASN A 82 0.16 -1.42 25.77
CA ASN A 82 -0.17 -0.36 24.81
C ASN A 82 -0.61 -0.90 23.44
N ARG A 83 -0.66 -2.21 23.22
CA ARG A 83 -0.98 -2.82 21.92
C ARG A 83 -2.26 -2.24 21.30
N SER A 84 -3.33 -2.21 22.07
CA SER A 84 -4.64 -1.74 21.59
C SER A 84 -4.59 -0.27 21.16
N ALA A 85 -3.87 0.58 21.90
CA ALA A 85 -3.73 2.00 21.57
C ALA A 85 -2.83 2.22 20.34
N ASN A 86 -1.71 1.48 20.25
CA ASN A 86 -0.80 1.54 19.10
C ASN A 86 -1.50 1.11 17.81
N LEU A 87 -2.23 -0.02 17.84
CA LEU A 87 -2.99 -0.51 16.69
C LEU A 87 -4.10 0.44 16.28
N ALA A 88 -4.79 1.08 17.24
CA ALA A 88 -5.81 2.09 16.93
C ALA A 88 -5.21 3.33 16.26
N ALA A 89 -4.05 3.79 16.73
CA ALA A 89 -3.34 4.92 16.11
C ALA A 89 -2.88 4.60 14.69
N LEU A 90 -2.29 3.42 14.46
CA LEU A 90 -1.86 2.97 13.14
C LEU A 90 -3.03 2.75 12.18
N LYS A 91 -4.14 2.17 12.67
CA LYS A 91 -5.37 2.05 11.87
C LYS A 91 -5.90 3.42 11.47
N SER A 92 -5.92 4.38 12.39
CA SER A 92 -6.38 5.74 12.11
C SER A 92 -5.48 6.46 11.10
N ASP A 93 -4.15 6.30 11.20
CA ASP A 93 -3.22 6.84 10.21
C ASP A 93 -3.41 6.20 8.83
N PHE A 94 -3.59 4.88 8.78
CA PHE A 94 -3.89 4.15 7.55
C PHE A 94 -5.18 4.67 6.89
N GLU A 95 -6.30 4.71 7.61
CA GLU A 95 -7.59 5.22 7.10
C GLU A 95 -7.49 6.69 6.64
N SER A 96 -6.74 7.52 7.37
CA SER A 96 -6.49 8.92 7.02
C SER A 96 -5.71 9.05 5.71
N LYS A 97 -4.68 8.22 5.51
CA LYS A 97 -3.89 8.18 4.28
C LYS A 97 -4.70 7.68 3.09
N LEU A 98 -5.50 6.63 3.27
CA LEU A 98 -6.46 6.16 2.25
C LEU A 98 -7.37 7.30 1.79
N LYS A 99 -8.01 7.99 2.75
CA LYS A 99 -8.89 9.13 2.46
C LYS A 99 -8.17 10.28 1.76
N LYS A 100 -6.93 10.59 2.15
CA LYS A 100 -6.12 11.63 1.49
C LYS A 100 -5.84 11.31 0.03
N LEU A 101 -5.65 10.03 -0.30
CA LEU A 101 -5.37 9.54 -1.64
C LEU A 101 -6.64 9.21 -2.44
N ASN A 102 -7.83 9.35 -1.84
CA ASN A 102 -9.13 9.00 -2.42
C ASN A 102 -9.30 7.48 -2.67
N TYR A 103 -8.85 6.68 -1.71
CA TYR A 103 -8.99 5.22 -1.67
C TYR A 103 -9.83 4.80 -0.47
N THR A 104 -10.43 3.61 -0.55
CA THR A 104 -11.08 2.90 0.55
C THR A 104 -10.23 1.72 1.03
N GLU A 105 -10.58 1.15 2.19
CA GLU A 105 -9.94 -0.09 2.69
C GLU A 105 -10.14 -1.24 1.69
N GLN A 106 -11.32 -1.32 1.07
CA GLN A 106 -11.61 -2.32 0.04
C GLN A 106 -10.73 -2.15 -1.21
N ASP A 107 -10.38 -0.92 -1.58
CA ASP A 107 -9.47 -0.69 -2.71
C ASP A 107 -8.04 -1.13 -2.37
N PHE A 108 -7.62 -0.90 -1.12
CA PHE A 108 -6.34 -1.41 -0.64
C PHE A 108 -6.31 -2.94 -0.60
N GLU A 109 -7.35 -3.59 -0.09
CA GLU A 109 -7.46 -5.05 -0.07
C GLU A 109 -7.37 -5.65 -1.47
N LYS A 110 -8.04 -5.04 -2.47
CA LYS A 110 -7.92 -5.45 -3.87
C LYS A 110 -6.49 -5.31 -4.41
N LEU A 111 -5.81 -4.21 -4.11
CA LEU A 111 -4.41 -4.01 -4.50
C LEU A 111 -3.49 -5.05 -3.87
N ALA A 112 -3.67 -5.35 -2.59
CA ALA A 112 -2.92 -6.38 -1.88
C ALA A 112 -3.18 -7.78 -2.47
N ASP A 113 -4.44 -8.12 -2.75
CA ASP A 113 -4.83 -9.37 -3.40
C ASP A 113 -4.26 -9.50 -4.81
N ASP A 114 -4.28 -8.41 -5.60
CA ASP A 114 -3.75 -8.40 -6.96
C ASP A 114 -2.23 -8.56 -6.98
N LEU A 115 -1.52 -7.91 -6.04
CA LEU A 115 -0.09 -8.13 -5.82
C LEU A 115 0.17 -9.59 -5.46
N ASN A 116 -0.56 -10.12 -4.47
CA ASN A 116 -0.36 -11.48 -4.00
C ASN A 116 -0.62 -12.52 -5.10
N LYS A 117 -1.72 -12.39 -5.84
CA LYS A 117 -2.03 -13.26 -6.99
C LYS A 117 -0.94 -13.20 -8.04
N PHE A 118 -0.43 -12.01 -8.35
CA PHE A 118 0.65 -11.87 -9.32
C PHE A 118 1.94 -12.54 -8.85
N VAL A 119 2.30 -12.37 -7.58
CA VAL A 119 3.51 -12.96 -7.00
C VAL A 119 3.40 -14.48 -6.90
N GLU A 120 2.24 -15.01 -6.53
CA GLU A 120 1.98 -16.45 -6.43
C GLU A 120 1.75 -17.12 -7.80
N SER A 121 1.40 -16.36 -8.84
CA SER A 121 1.14 -16.95 -10.17
C SER A 121 2.42 -17.53 -10.78
N SER A 122 2.48 -18.87 -10.89
CA SER A 122 3.65 -19.65 -11.35
C SER A 122 4.01 -19.53 -12.84
N ASN A 123 3.68 -18.41 -13.51
CA ASN A 123 3.96 -18.26 -14.94
C ASN A 123 5.42 -17.98 -15.25
#